data_AF-A0A1I3EQA4-F1
#
_entry.id   AF-A0A1I3EQA4-F1
#
_cell.length_a   1.000
_cell.length_b   1.000
_cell.length_c   1.000
_cell.angle_alpha   90.00
_cell.angle_beta   90.00
_cell.angle_gamma   90.00
#
_symmetry.space_group_name_H-M   'P 1'
#
loop_
_entity.id
_entity.type
_entity.pdbx_description
1 polymer ?
#
loop_
_entity_poly.entity_id
_entity_poly.type
_entity_poly.pdbx_seq_one_letter_code
_entity_poly.pdbx_strand_id
1 'polypeptide(L)' 'MASVKPFLNRNRIFPTQQEAVAEMIEVCKKIPNIRKIIIFGSSVTPECNPWSDIDIYFETEKEMNR' A
#
# COMPACT_ATOMS: atom_id res chain seq x y z
N MET A 1 -17.90 9.28 9.45
CA MET A 1 -16.96 8.20 9.07
C MET A 1 -16.13 8.73 7.92
N ALA A 2 -14.80 8.77 8.05
CA ALA A 2 -13.94 9.17 6.95
C ALA A 2 -14.09 8.15 5.82
N SER A 3 -14.49 8.61 4.64
CA SER A 3 -14.52 7.75 3.45
C SER A 3 -13.07 7.47 3.05
N VAL A 4 -12.61 6.24 3.27
CA VAL A 4 -11.28 5.80 2.81
C VAL A 4 -11.11 6.20 1.35
N LYS A 5 -10.03 6.93 1.04
CA LYS A 5 -9.76 7.38 -0.33
C LYS A 5 -9.69 6.18 -1.26
N PRO A 6 -10.36 6.21 -2.43
CA PRO A 6 -10.34 5.08 -3.36
C PRO A 6 -8.95 4.92 -3.97
N PHE A 7 -8.52 3.66 -4.12
CA PHE A 7 -7.30 3.29 -4.82
C PHE A 7 -7.50 1.98 -5.59
N LEU A 8 -6.66 1.76 -6.60
CA LEU A 8 -6.71 0.56 -7.43
C LEU A 8 -6.47 -0.68 -6.58
N ASN A 9 -7.24 -1.75 -6.83
CA ASN A 9 -7.15 -3.03 -6.11
C ASN A 9 -7.50 -2.99 -4.61
N ARG A 10 -8.15 -1.93 -4.09
CA ARG A 10 -8.59 -1.84 -2.68
C ARG A 10 -9.27 -3.10 -2.16
N ASN A 11 -10.14 -3.71 -2.96
CA ASN A 11 -10.91 -4.90 -2.56
C ASN A 11 -10.06 -6.19 -2.43
N ARG A 12 -8.77 -6.14 -2.77
CA ARG A 12 -7.81 -7.22 -2.54
C ARG A 12 -7.05 -7.08 -1.21
N ILE A 13 -7.22 -5.95 -0.52
CA ILE A 13 -6.59 -5.65 0.77
C ILE A 13 -7.64 -5.85 1.87
N PHE A 14 -7.23 -6.45 2.99
CA PHE A 14 -8.13 -6.61 4.13
C PHE A 14 -8.67 -5.27 4.65
N PRO A 15 -9.97 -5.16 4.99
CA PRO A 15 -10.60 -3.89 5.37
C PRO A 15 -9.86 -3.10 6.45
N THR A 16 -9.29 -3.81 7.43
CA THR A 16 -8.55 -3.23 8.55
C THR A 16 -7.27 -2.49 8.14
N GLN A 17 -6.72 -2.77 6.96
CA GLN A 17 -5.48 -2.16 6.47
C GLN A 17 -5.69 -1.21 5.29
N GLN A 18 -6.91 -1.11 4.74
CA GLN A 18 -7.19 -0.30 3.55
C GLN A 18 -6.93 1.20 3.76
N GLU A 19 -7.19 1.73 4.95
CA GLU A 19 -6.95 3.15 5.26
C GLU A 19 -5.44 3.47 5.27
N ALA A 20 -4.65 2.66 5.97
CA ALA A 20 -3.19 2.81 6.01
C ALA A 20 -2.55 2.69 4.61
N VAL A 21 -3.00 1.71 3.81
CA VAL A 21 -2.54 1.57 2.42
C VAL A 21 -2.91 2.79 1.58
N ALA A 22 -4.11 3.34 1.75
CA ALA A 22 -4.55 4.53 1.02
C ALA A 22 -3.69 5.75 1.35
N GLU A 23 -3.42 6.00 2.63
CA GLU A 23 -2.56 7.11 3.08
C GLU A 23 -1.14 7.00 2.52
N MET A 24 -0.56 5.81 2.59
CA MET A 24 0.77 5.53 2.06
C MET A 24 0.83 5.75 0.54
N ILE A 25 -0.17 5.30 -0.23
CA ILE A 25 -0.25 5.55 -1.68
C ILE A 25 -0.24 7.07 -1.97
N GLU A 26 -0.93 7.87 -1.18
CA GLU A 26 -0.97 9.33 -1.35
C GLU A 26 0.39 10.00 -1.10
N VAL A 27 1.19 9.43 -0.20
CA VAL A 27 2.59 9.85 -0.01
C VAL A 27 3.44 9.43 -1.21
N CYS A 28 3.35 8.17 -1.63
CA CYS A 28 4.14 7.63 -2.74
C CYS A 28 3.87 8.34 -4.08
N LYS A 29 2.63 8.78 -4.34
CA LYS A 29 2.28 9.57 -5.53
C LYS A 29 3.07 10.87 -5.66
N LYS A 30 3.59 11.42 -4.55
CA LYS A 30 4.39 12.64 -4.53
C LYS A 30 5.86 12.39 -4.83
N ILE A 31 6.27 11.13 -5.02
CA ILE A 31 7.64 10.71 -5.28
C ILE A 31 7.73 10.28 -6.75
N PRO A 32 8.21 11.15 -7.66
CA PRO A 32 8.19 10.86 -9.10
C PRO A 32 8.99 9.62 -9.51
N ASN A 33 9.95 9.21 -8.68
CA ASN A 33 10.79 8.05 -8.94
C ASN A 33 10.06 6.70 -8.74
N ILE A 34 8.95 6.66 -7.99
CA ILE A 34 8.19 5.43 -7.77
C ILE A 34 7.29 5.18 -8.97
N ARG A 35 7.53 4.09 -9.69
CA ARG A 35 6.74 3.68 -10.87
C ARG A 35 5.65 2.68 -10.54
N LYS A 36 5.90 1.81 -9.56
CA LYS A 36 4.98 0.73 -9.18
C LYS A 36 5.04 0.49 -7.67
N ILE A 37 3.88 0.21 -7.12
CA ILE A 37 3.68 -0.21 -5.74
C ILE A 37 3.07 -1.59 -5.76
N ILE A 38 3.69 -2.55 -5.09
CA ILE A 38 3.16 -3.90 -4.93
C ILE A 38 2.97 -4.14 -3.45
N ILE A 39 1.71 -4.37 -3.05
CA ILE A 39 1.37 -4.84 -1.70
C ILE A 39 1.29 -6.36 -1.73
N PHE A 40 1.97 -7.00 -0.80
CA PHE A 40 2.02 -8.45 -0.69
C PHE A 40 1.95 -8.86 0.79
N GLY A 41 2.25 -10.14 1.07
CA GLY A 41 2.27 -10.66 2.43
C GLY A 41 0.89 -10.78 3.04
N SER A 42 0.83 -10.71 4.38
CA SER A 42 -0.38 -11.08 5.11
C SER A 42 -1.60 -10.22 4.74
N SER A 43 -1.39 -8.94 4.39
CA SER A 43 -2.40 -7.96 3.98
C SER A 43 -3.34 -8.35 2.83
N VAL A 44 -2.93 -9.33 2.01
CA VAL A 44 -3.68 -9.81 0.85
C VAL A 44 -4.06 -11.29 0.97
N THR A 45 -3.89 -11.89 2.16
CA THR A 45 -4.12 -13.33 2.41
C THR A 45 -5.03 -13.54 3.62
N PRO A 46 -5.70 -14.70 3.74
CA PRO A 46 -6.56 -15.01 4.88
C PRO A 46 -5.89 -14.96 6.27
N GLU A 47 -4.55 -14.90 6.33
CA GLU A 47 -3.78 -14.83 7.57
C GLU A 47 -3.69 -13.39 8.15
N CYS A 48 -4.25 -12.39 7.44
CA CYS A 48 -4.30 -11.01 7.91
C CYS A 48 -5.05 -10.88 9.25
N ASN A 49 -4.46 -10.13 10.18
CA ASN A 49 -5.08 -9.74 11.43
C ASN A 49 -4.80 -8.26 11.73
N PRO A 50 -5.43 -7.65 12.75
CA PRO A 50 -5.24 -6.22 13.06
C PRO A 50 -3.81 -5.82 13.44
N TRP A 51 -2.95 -6.76 13.82
CA TRP A 51 -1.55 -6.54 14.14
C TRP A 51 -0.61 -6.93 12.98
N SER A 52 -1.15 -7.36 11.85
CA SER A 52 -0.37 -7.64 10.65
C SER A 52 0.30 -6.37 10.14
N ASP A 53 1.56 -6.52 9.77
CA ASP A 53 2.30 -5.51 9.01
C ASP A 53 1.73 -5.36 7.59
N ILE A 54 2.15 -4.29 6.90
CA ILE A 54 1.89 -4.07 5.48
C ILE A 54 3.21 -4.25 4.73
N ASP A 55 3.35 -5.37 4.04
CA ASP A 55 4.52 -5.66 3.22
C ASP A 55 4.42 -4.97 1.85
N ILE A 56 5.46 -4.18 1.52
CA ILE A 56 5.47 -3.34 0.33
C ILE A 56 6.79 -3.44 -0.45
N TYR A 57 6.65 -3.52 -1.77
CA TYR A 57 7.75 -3.40 -2.71
C TYR A 57 7.51 -2.20 -3.64
N PHE A 58 8.57 -1.41 -3.83
CA PHE A 58 8.58 -0.27 -4.74
C PHE A 58 9.47 -0.57 -5.94
N GLU A 59 8.91 -0.42 -7.13
CA GLU A 59 9.69 -0.37 -8.36
C GLU A 59 9.99 1.11 -8.66
N THR A 60 11.27 1.44 -8.79
CA THR A 60 11.71 2.81 -9.05
C THR A 60 12.37 2.93 -10.43
N GLU A 61 12.27 4.11 -11.04
CA GLU A 61 12.90 4.38 -12.33
C GLU A 61 14.43 4.46 -12.22
N LYS A 62 14.90 5.04 -11.12
CA LYS A 62 16.32 5.17 -10.77
C LYS A 62 16.52 4.59 -9.39
N GLU A 63 17.73 4.16 -9.09
CA GLU A 63 18.10 3.82 -7.72
C GLU A 63 17.83 5.03 -6.82
N MET A 64 17.22 4.76 -5.67
CA MET A 64 17.04 5.79 -4.65
C MET A 64 18.40 6.01 -4.00
N ASN A 65 19.00 7.17 -4.25
CA ASN A 65 20.21 7.57 -3.52
C ASN A 65 19.85 7.69 -2.03
N ARG A 66 20.69 7.11 -1.18
CA ARG A 66 20.57 7.18 0.28
C ARG A 66 20.88 8.58 0.81
#